data_AF-I2J7T5-F1
#
_entry.id   AF-I2J7T5-F1
#
_cell.length_a   1.000
_cell.length_b   1.000
_cell.length_c   1.000
_cell.angle_alpha   90.00
_cell.angle_beta   90.00
_cell.angle_gamma   90.00
#
_symmetry.space_group_name_H-M   'P 1'
#
loop_
_entity.id
_entity.type
_entity.pdbx_description
1 polymer ?
#
loop_
_entity_poly.entity_id
_entity_poly.type
_entity_poly.pdbx_seq_one_letter_code
_entity_poly.pdbx_strand_id
1 'polypeptide(L)'
;MLLAYGVSYLSDIVFSFLTPATSNQIALNELTEMTGRQELPYLLLIVCLLGPITEELVYRGVLMNTFLKDSPWYGDVLLSACVFGYVHVSSGLTPLAFFTYASGGTILALLYRKTHSLYYPILLHIMINITAFWDLWMLVFS
;
A
#
# COMPACT_ATOMS: atom_id res chain seq x y z
N MET A 1 -21.63 29.87 -3.16
CA MET A 1 -20.25 29.71 -3.69
C MET A 1 -19.21 29.85 -2.57
N LEU A 2 -19.10 31.00 -1.89
CA LEU A 2 -18.15 31.20 -0.77
C LEU A 2 -18.35 30.24 0.43
N LEU A 3 -19.60 29.98 0.83
CA LEU A 3 -19.89 29.01 1.91
C LEU A 3 -19.49 27.57 1.56
N ALA A 4 -19.70 27.14 0.31
CA ALA A 4 -19.29 25.82 -0.15
C ALA A 4 -17.76 25.69 -0.22
N TYR A 5 -17.06 26.77 -0.58
CA TYR A 5 -15.60 26.85 -0.56
C TYR A 5 -15.04 26.81 0.87
N GLY A 6 -15.70 27.49 1.81
CA GLY A 6 -15.34 27.44 3.23
C GLY A 6 -15.54 26.06 3.84
N VAL A 7 -16.64 25.37 3.50
CA VAL A 7 -16.91 24.00 3.97
C VAL A 7 -15.92 22.98 3.41
N SER A 8 -15.59 23.06 2.11
CA SER A 8 -14.58 22.19 1.49
C SER A 8 -13.19 22.43 2.08
N TYR A 9 -12.78 23.69 2.26
CA TYR A 9 -11.49 24.01 2.88
C TYR A 9 -11.39 23.51 4.33
N LEU A 10 -12.47 23.65 5.11
CA LEU A 10 -12.51 23.15 6.49
C LEU A 10 -12.49 21.61 6.53
N SER A 11 -13.21 20.95 5.61
CA SER A 11 -13.17 19.50 5.50
C SER A 11 -11.77 19.01 5.11
N ASP A 12 -11.10 19.67 4.17
CA ASP A 12 -9.75 19.31 3.73
C ASP A 12 -8.73 19.48 4.86
N ILE A 13 -8.85 20.52 5.69
CA ILE A 13 -8.04 20.68 6.89
C ILE A 13 -8.29 19.51 7.86
N VAL A 14 -9.54 19.22 8.20
CA VAL A 14 -9.88 18.13 9.13
C VAL A 14 -9.43 16.78 8.56
N PHE A 15 -9.59 16.55 7.27
CA PHE A 15 -9.14 15.35 6.58
C PHE A 15 -7.62 15.26 6.57
N SER A 16 -6.88 16.35 6.37
CA SER A 16 -5.42 16.36 6.42
C SER A 16 -4.86 16.01 7.80
N PHE A 17 -5.59 16.33 8.88
CA PHE A 17 -5.25 15.93 10.24
C PHE A 17 -5.57 14.46 10.53
N LEU A 18 -6.64 13.92 9.94
CA LEU A 18 -7.09 12.53 10.14
C LEU A 18 -6.40 11.53 9.20
N THR A 19 -6.08 11.97 7.99
CA THR A 19 -5.40 11.23 6.91
C THR A 19 -4.12 11.96 6.50
N PRO A 20 -3.13 12.14 7.40
CA PRO A 20 -1.84 12.65 6.96
C PRO A 20 -1.34 11.72 5.86
N ALA A 21 -0.78 12.30 4.79
CA ALA A 21 -0.26 11.56 3.65
C ALA A 21 0.56 10.37 4.17
N THR A 22 0.22 9.16 3.71
CA THR A 22 0.98 7.97 4.09
C THR A 22 2.43 8.15 3.66
N SER A 23 3.36 7.40 4.26
CA SER A 23 4.77 7.44 3.82
C SER A 23 4.91 7.21 2.31
N ASN A 24 4.09 6.33 1.74
CA ASN A 24 4.07 6.11 0.29
C ASN A 24 3.47 7.29 -0.47
N GLN A 25 2.45 7.98 0.06
CA GLN A 25 1.90 9.16 -0.60
C GLN A 25 2.90 10.32 -0.60
N ILE A 26 3.66 10.50 0.48
CA ILE A 26 4.74 11.49 0.55
C ILE A 26 5.83 11.14 -0.47
N ALA A 27 6.30 9.89 -0.45
CA ALA A 27 7.27 9.41 -1.42
C ALA A 27 6.76 9.54 -2.86
N LEU A 28 5.47 9.26 -3.12
CA LEU A 28 4.84 9.40 -4.43
C LEU A 28 4.80 10.87 -4.87
N ASN A 29 4.51 11.80 -3.96
CA ASN A 29 4.48 13.23 -4.26
C ASN A 29 5.88 13.76 -4.58
N GLU A 30 6.88 13.43 -3.76
CA GLU A 30 8.29 13.78 -4.01
C GLU A 30 8.78 13.19 -5.33
N LEU A 31 8.44 11.93 -5.57
CA LEU A 31 8.74 11.26 -6.81
C LEU A 31 8.03 11.93 -7.98
N THR A 32 6.75 12.34 -7.88
CA THR A 32 6.04 13.08 -8.93
C THR A 32 6.74 14.39 -9.25
N GLU A 33 7.22 15.11 -8.24
CA GLU A 33 7.95 16.37 -8.39
C GLU A 33 9.33 16.18 -9.02
N MET A 34 9.97 15.03 -8.80
CA MET A 34 11.31 14.70 -9.31
C MET A 34 11.31 13.91 -10.64
N THR A 35 10.20 13.27 -11.00
CA THR A 35 10.11 12.30 -12.11
C THR A 35 9.71 12.99 -13.41
N GLY A 36 10.66 13.06 -14.34
CA GLY A 36 10.34 13.41 -15.73
C GLY A 36 9.52 12.30 -16.40
N ARG A 37 8.69 12.65 -17.41
CA ARG A 37 7.83 11.70 -18.16
C ARG A 37 8.55 10.44 -18.68
N GLN A 38 9.87 10.51 -18.87
CA GLN A 38 10.68 9.39 -19.35
C GLN A 38 10.98 8.32 -18.27
N GLU A 39 10.86 8.66 -16.99
CA GLU A 39 11.14 7.77 -15.86
C GLU A 39 9.93 6.93 -15.45
N LEU A 40 8.72 7.30 -15.90
CA LEU A 40 7.46 6.61 -15.55
C LEU A 40 7.42 5.12 -15.94
N PRO A 41 7.92 4.67 -17.12
CA PRO A 41 7.94 3.24 -17.44
C PRO A 41 8.82 2.42 -16.49
N TYR A 42 9.95 2.97 -16.04
CA TYR A 42 10.82 2.32 -15.06
C TYR A 42 10.13 2.24 -13.70
N LEU A 43 9.46 3.32 -13.31
CA LEU A 43 8.73 3.35 -12.06
C LEU A 43 7.57 2.35 -12.03
N LEU A 44 6.83 2.22 -13.13
CA LEU A 44 5.79 1.21 -13.28
C LEU A 44 6.37 -0.19 -13.07
N LEU A 45 7.50 -0.52 -13.68
CA LEU A 45 8.13 -1.84 -13.52
C LEU A 45 8.56 -2.10 -12.07
N ILE A 46 9.18 -1.12 -11.42
CA ILE A 46 9.70 -1.31 -10.06
C ILE A 46 8.56 -1.35 -9.04
N VAL A 47 7.67 -0.36 -9.05
CA VAL A 47 6.63 -0.18 -8.02
C VAL A 47 5.42 -1.07 -8.27
N CYS A 48 5.02 -1.30 -9.52
CA CYS A 48 3.80 -2.07 -9.80
C CYS A 48 4.07 -3.55 -10.03
N LEU A 49 5.30 -3.95 -10.38
CA LEU A 49 5.61 -5.34 -10.68
C LEU A 49 6.60 -5.94 -9.67
N LEU A 50 7.83 -5.43 -9.63
CA LEU A 50 8.88 -6.04 -8.82
C LEU A 50 8.61 -5.89 -7.31
N GLY A 51 8.15 -4.72 -6.86
CA GLY A 51 7.78 -4.46 -5.48
C GLY A 51 6.79 -5.49 -4.94
N PRO A 52 5.56 -5.56 -5.48
CA PRO A 52 4.55 -6.53 -5.07
C PRO A 52 5.04 -7.98 -5.08
N ILE A 53 5.79 -8.40 -6.11
CA ILE A 53 6.34 -9.77 -6.16
C ILE A 53 7.28 -10.02 -4.98
N THR A 54 8.23 -9.11 -4.73
CA THR A 54 9.19 -9.26 -3.63
C THR A 54 8.52 -9.22 -2.27
N GLU A 55 7.56 -8.33 -2.08
CA GLU A 55 6.80 -8.22 -0.83
C GLU A 55 6.01 -9.50 -0.55
N GLU A 56 5.27 -10.05 -1.52
CA GLU A 56 4.54 -11.30 -1.32
C GLU A 56 5.47 -12.49 -1.04
N LEU A 57 6.62 -12.57 -1.71
CA LEU A 57 7.62 -13.60 -1.44
C LEU A 57 8.13 -13.52 0.01
N VAL A 58 8.39 -12.32 0.52
CA VAL A 58 8.89 -12.12 1.88
C VAL A 58 7.78 -12.39 2.91
N TYR A 59 6.63 -11.71 2.79
CA TYR A 59 5.63 -11.73 3.84
C TYR A 59 4.79 -13.02 3.83
N ARG A 60 4.44 -13.54 2.65
CA ARG A 60 3.59 -14.75 2.53
C ARG A 60 4.46 -15.99 2.32
N GLY A 61 5.47 -15.88 1.47
CA GLY A 61 6.39 -16.98 1.18
C GLY A 61 7.30 -17.33 2.35
N VAL A 62 7.89 -16.35 3.05
CA VAL A 62 8.84 -16.62 4.15
C VAL A 62 8.20 -16.44 5.52
N LEU A 63 7.67 -15.25 5.82
CA LEU A 63 7.25 -14.87 7.17
C LEU A 63 6.10 -15.75 7.68
N MET A 64 5.01 -15.90 6.92
CA MET A 64 3.88 -16.77 7.29
C MET A 64 4.25 -18.26 7.39
N ASN A 65 5.20 -18.74 6.58
CA ASN A 65 5.62 -20.14 6.60
C ASN A 65 6.63 -20.45 7.70
N THR A 66 7.35 -19.44 8.21
CA THR A 66 8.37 -19.59 9.24
C THR A 66 7.78 -19.38 10.64
N PHE A 67 6.88 -18.43 10.80
CA PHE A 67 6.32 -18.04 12.10
C PHE A 67 4.82 -18.31 12.16
N LEU A 68 4.37 -18.95 13.24
CA LEU A 68 2.95 -19.21 13.52
C LEU A 68 2.21 -19.92 12.37
N LYS A 69 2.95 -20.68 11.56
CA LYS A 69 2.45 -21.38 10.39
C LYS A 69 1.21 -22.20 10.74
N ASP A 70 0.16 -22.04 9.94
CA ASP A 70 -1.12 -22.73 10.08
C ASP A 70 -1.77 -22.58 11.48
N SER A 71 -1.42 -21.52 12.22
CA SER A 71 -1.97 -21.27 13.55
C SER A 71 -3.50 -21.23 13.50
N PRO A 72 -4.20 -21.96 14.39
CA PRO A 72 -5.67 -22.01 14.40
C PRO A 72 -6.30 -20.65 14.74
N TRP A 73 -5.52 -19.73 15.33
CA TRP A 73 -5.93 -18.38 15.71
C TRP A 73 -5.57 -17.32 14.66
N TYR A 74 -5.15 -17.72 13.46
CA TYR A 74 -4.72 -16.79 12.40
C TYR A 74 -3.50 -15.92 12.78
N GLY A 75 -2.61 -16.47 13.62
CA GLY A 75 -1.41 -15.77 14.08
C GLY A 75 -0.39 -15.45 12.98
N ASP A 76 -0.23 -16.32 11.99
CA ASP A 76 0.56 -16.10 10.78
C ASP A 76 0.03 -14.91 9.95
N VAL A 77 -1.28 -14.84 9.75
CA VAL A 77 -1.96 -13.75 9.03
C VAL A 77 -1.79 -12.44 9.78
N LEU A 78 -2.06 -12.43 11.09
CA LEU A 78 -1.92 -11.24 11.91
C LEU A 78 -0.48 -10.72 11.93
N LEU A 79 0.50 -11.61 12.12
CA LEU A 79 1.91 -11.24 12.10
C LEU A 79 2.31 -10.66 10.74
N SER A 80 1.95 -11.32 9.64
CA SER A 80 2.22 -10.83 8.30
C SER A 80 1.61 -9.46 8.04
N ALA A 81 0.34 -9.27 8.40
CA ALA A 81 -0.37 -8.01 8.21
C ALA A 81 0.23 -6.86 9.03
N CYS A 82 0.56 -7.10 10.30
CA CYS A 82 1.16 -6.10 11.18
C CYS A 82 2.55 -5.69 10.71
N VAL A 83 3.40 -6.65 10.33
CA VAL A 83 4.75 -6.35 9.82
C VAL A 83 4.67 -5.59 8.50
N PHE A 84 3.78 -6.04 7.59
CA PHE A 84 3.51 -5.34 6.34
C PHE A 84 3.11 -3.89 6.58
N GLY A 85 2.10 -3.68 7.45
CA GLY A 85 1.62 -2.35 7.80
C GLY A 85 2.68 -1.47 8.44
N TYR A 86 3.50 -2.03 9.32
CA TYR A 86 4.56 -1.30 10.03
C TYR A 86 5.67 -0.80 9.09
N VAL A 87 6.16 -1.65 8.18
CA VAL A 87 7.22 -1.25 7.22
C VAL A 87 6.76 -0.09 6.34
N HIS A 88 5.48 -0.11 5.94
CA HIS A 88 4.85 0.92 5.11
C HIS A 88 4.62 2.26 5.80
N VAL A 89 4.79 2.34 7.13
CA VAL A 89 4.63 3.59 7.89
C VAL A 89 5.90 3.98 8.65
N SER A 90 7.03 3.34 8.34
CA SER A 90 8.30 3.50 9.06
C SER A 90 8.85 4.94 9.03
N SER A 91 8.53 5.74 8.02
CA SER A 91 8.93 7.15 7.87
C SER A 91 7.91 8.16 8.45
N GLY A 92 6.77 7.70 8.97
CA GLY A 92 5.73 8.56 9.53
C GLY A 92 4.54 7.74 10.03
N LEU A 93 4.60 7.31 11.30
CA LEU A 93 3.63 6.38 11.87
C LEU A 93 2.34 7.11 12.25
N THR A 94 1.38 7.17 11.31
CA THR A 94 0.01 7.58 11.61
C THR A 94 -0.82 6.33 11.87
N PRO A 95 -1.63 6.27 12.94
CA PRO A 95 -2.45 5.11 13.22
C PRO A 95 -3.33 4.71 12.03
N LEU A 96 -3.89 5.70 11.33
CA LEU A 96 -4.73 5.44 10.17
C LEU A 96 -3.95 4.81 9.01
N ALA A 97 -2.76 5.32 8.66
CA ALA A 97 -1.94 4.70 7.61
C ALA A 97 -1.58 3.25 7.96
N PHE A 98 -1.22 3.00 9.22
CA PHE A 98 -0.91 1.64 9.68
C PHE A 98 -2.10 0.71 9.45
N PHE A 99 -3.30 1.11 9.87
CA PHE A 99 -4.50 0.28 9.68
C PHE A 99 -4.87 0.12 8.21
N THR A 100 -4.65 1.12 7.36
CA THR A 100 -4.84 1.00 5.91
C THR A 100 -3.93 -0.08 5.32
N TYR A 101 -2.62 -0.04 5.58
CA TYR A 101 -1.71 -1.05 5.04
C TYR A 101 -1.89 -2.41 5.70
N ALA A 102 -2.12 -2.46 7.02
CA ALA A 102 -2.35 -3.72 7.73
C ALA A 102 -3.64 -4.41 7.25
N SER A 103 -4.70 -3.66 6.95
CA SER A 103 -5.94 -4.24 6.40
C SER A 103 -5.74 -4.79 4.99
N GLY A 104 -5.06 -4.07 4.09
CA GLY A 104 -4.66 -4.59 2.78
C GLY A 104 -3.77 -5.83 2.89
N GLY A 105 -2.79 -5.78 3.80
CA GLY A 105 -1.90 -6.89 4.12
C GLY A 105 -2.64 -8.12 4.63
N THR A 106 -3.69 -7.92 5.43
CA THR A 106 -4.59 -8.97 5.93
C THR A 106 -5.34 -9.65 4.79
N ILE A 107 -5.91 -8.88 3.85
CA ILE A 107 -6.63 -9.43 2.69
C ILE A 107 -5.71 -10.35 1.86
N LEU A 108 -4.50 -9.87 1.56
CA LEU A 108 -3.51 -10.63 0.79
C LEU A 108 -3.03 -11.88 1.55
N ALA A 109 -2.80 -11.77 2.86
CA ALA A 109 -2.40 -12.90 3.71
C ALA A 109 -3.51 -13.97 3.82
N LEU A 110 -4.78 -13.56 3.95
CA LEU A 110 -5.93 -14.48 3.92
C LEU A 110 -6.08 -15.15 2.55
N LEU A 111 -5.88 -14.41 1.47
CA LEU A 111 -5.92 -14.97 0.11
C LEU A 111 -4.83 -16.02 -0.09
N TYR A 112 -3.59 -15.75 0.35
CA TYR A 112 -2.51 -16.73 0.34
C TYR A 112 -2.88 -17.95 1.18
N ARG A 113 -3.34 -17.76 2.42
CA ARG A 113 -3.69 -18.86 3.33
C ARG A 113 -4.80 -19.74 2.79
N LYS A 114 -5.79 -19.18 2.11
CA LYS A 114 -6.90 -19.92 1.50
C LYS A 114 -6.48 -20.69 0.25
N THR A 115 -5.59 -20.12 -0.56
CA THR A 115 -5.23 -20.67 -1.87
C THR A 115 -3.96 -21.52 -1.83
N HIS A 116 -3.14 -21.38 -0.78
CA HIS A 116 -1.80 -21.92 -0.65
C HIS A 116 -0.91 -21.64 -1.88
N SER A 117 -1.17 -20.54 -2.57
CA SER A 117 -0.46 -20.16 -3.79
C SER A 117 -0.12 -18.68 -3.75
N LEU A 118 1.15 -18.36 -4.02
CA LEU A 118 1.63 -16.98 -4.12
C LEU A 118 1.12 -16.26 -5.36
N TYR A 119 0.66 -16.99 -6.38
CA TYR A 119 0.18 -16.40 -7.62
C TYR A 119 -0.98 -15.42 -7.41
N TYR A 120 -1.97 -15.81 -6.59
CA TYR A 120 -3.17 -14.99 -6.34
C TYR A 120 -2.89 -13.69 -5.58
N PRO A 121 -2.19 -13.70 -4.42
CA PRO A 121 -1.84 -12.46 -3.74
C PRO A 121 -0.90 -11.58 -4.57
N ILE A 122 0.06 -12.15 -5.32
CA ILE A 122 0.92 -11.36 -6.22
C ILE A 122 0.09 -10.64 -7.27
N LEU A 123 -0.80 -11.36 -7.96
CA LEU A 123 -1.64 -10.76 -9.00
C LEU A 123 -2.53 -9.65 -8.43
N LEU A 124 -3.19 -9.91 -7.30
CA LEU A 124 -4.05 -8.91 -6.66
C LEU A 124 -3.25 -7.67 -6.23
N HIS A 125 -2.05 -7.87 -5.66
CA HIS A 125 -1.21 -6.78 -5.21
C HIS A 125 -0.68 -5.94 -6.38
N ILE A 126 -0.27 -6.57 -7.48
CA ILE A 126 0.06 -5.87 -8.73
C ILE A 126 -1.12 -5.03 -9.21
N MET A 127 -2.34 -5.58 -9.22
CA MET A 127 -3.54 -4.84 -9.65
C MET A 127 -3.79 -3.61 -8.77
N ILE A 128 -3.64 -3.74 -7.45
CA ILE A 128 -3.77 -2.62 -6.51
C ILE A 128 -2.72 -1.53 -6.81
N ASN A 129 -1.46 -1.91 -7.02
CA ASN A 129 -0.41 -0.93 -7.32
C ASN A 129 -0.60 -0.28 -8.70
N ILE A 130 -1.08 -1.01 -9.70
CA ILE A 130 -1.42 -0.42 -11.01
C ILE A 130 -2.53 0.60 -10.86
N THR A 131 -3.57 0.34 -10.06
CA THR A 131 -4.63 1.33 -9.83
C THR A 131 -4.10 2.60 -9.16
N ALA A 132 -3.21 2.47 -8.17
CA ALA A 132 -2.58 3.64 -7.55
C ALA A 132 -1.64 4.38 -8.51
N PHE A 133 -0.91 3.65 -9.36
CA PHE A 133 -0.03 4.24 -10.36
C PHE A 133 -0.81 4.96 -11.48
N TRP A 134 -2.01 4.49 -11.80
CA TRP A 134 -2.88 5.16 -12.76
C TRP A 134 -3.24 6.59 -12.32
N ASP A 135 -3.47 6.80 -11.02
CA ASP A 135 -3.73 8.14 -10.47
C ASP A 135 -2.51 9.06 -10.67
N LEU A 136 -1.30 8.55 -10.45
CA LEU A 136 -0.05 9.26 -10.76
C LEU A 136 0.06 9.60 -12.25
N TRP A 137 -0.25 8.64 -13.13
CA TRP A 137 -0.20 8.84 -14.57
C TRP A 137 -1.13 9.99 -15.00
N MET A 138 -2.37 9.99 -14.50
CA MET A 138 -3.32 11.05 -14.77
C MET A 138 -2.78 12.41 -14.32
N LEU A 139 -2.25 12.51 -13.10
CA LEU A 139 -1.66 13.75 -12.55
C LEU A 139 -0.52 14.32 -13.42
N VAL A 140 0.32 13.47 -14.00
CA VAL A 140 1.48 13.92 -14.80
C VAL A 140 1.11 14.29 -16.25
N PHE A 141 0.02 13.74 -16.79
CA PHE A 141 -0.36 13.91 -18.20
C PHE A 141 -1.66 14.68 -18.45
N SER A 142 -2.43 15.02 -17.42
CA SER A 142 -3.56 15.96 -17.49
C SER A 142 -3.12 17.40 -17.24
#